data_AF-A0A814I3J7-F1
#
_entry.id   AF-A0A814I3J7-F1
#
_cell.length_a   1.000
_cell.length_b   1.000
_cell.length_c   1.000
_cell.angle_alpha   90.00
_cell.angle_beta   90.00
_cell.angle_gamma   90.00
#
_symmetry.space_group_name_H-M   'P 1'
#
loop_
_entity.id
_entity.type
_entity.pdbx_description
1 polymer ?
#
loop_
_entity_poly.entity_id
_entity_poly.type
_entity_poly.pdbx_seq_one_letter_code
_entity_poly.pdbx_strand_id
1 'polypeptide(L)'
;SITTEVWPDVDKLELFGKLVPKPDVKRRVKERLGSYIKDPSGLDLLDKLLTLDPKKRIDSDDALDHDFFWTEPMPCDLKLDKLNSSMFEYTASRRNQYRQPQRHPNQEQQHFDRVY
;
A
#
# COMPACT_ATOMS: atom_id res chain seq x y z
N SER A 1 -8.53 9.77 -21.59
CA SER A 1 -8.50 8.46 -22.28
C SER A 1 -7.09 8.18 -22.72
N ILE A 2 -6.77 6.95 -23.11
CA ILE A 2 -5.49 6.68 -23.79
C ILE A 2 -5.68 7.14 -25.24
N THR A 3 -5.28 8.37 -25.52
CA THR A 3 -5.37 9.02 -26.84
C THR A 3 -4.01 9.55 -27.22
N THR A 4 -3.78 9.74 -28.52
CA THR A 4 -2.57 10.36 -29.08
C THR A 4 -2.36 11.79 -28.59
N GLU A 5 -3.40 12.49 -28.16
CA GLU A 5 -3.29 13.81 -27.51
C GLU A 5 -2.55 13.74 -26.16
N VAL A 6 -2.82 12.71 -25.35
CA VAL A 6 -2.23 12.55 -24.01
C VAL A 6 -0.88 11.85 -24.10
N TRP A 7 -0.76 10.85 -24.96
CA TRP A 7 0.46 10.08 -25.21
C TRP A 7 0.71 9.99 -26.74
N PRO A 8 1.51 10.91 -27.31
CA PRO A 8 1.71 11.02 -28.75
C PRO A 8 2.24 9.76 -29.43
N ASP A 9 3.13 9.03 -28.76
CA ASP A 9 3.78 7.82 -29.28
C ASP A 9 3.00 6.52 -29.00
N VAL A 10 1.74 6.61 -28.54
CA VAL A 10 0.95 5.43 -28.19
C VAL A 10 0.55 4.58 -29.40
N ASP A 11 0.44 5.20 -30.56
CA ASP A 11 0.15 4.58 -31.86
C ASP A 11 1.27 3.66 -32.35
N LYS A 12 2.52 3.94 -31.95
CA LYS A 12 3.70 3.11 -32.26
C LYS A 12 3.73 1.79 -31.49
N LEU A 13 2.88 1.62 -30.48
CA LEU A 13 2.82 0.39 -29.71
C LEU A 13 1.99 -0.66 -30.45
N GLU A 14 2.61 -1.79 -30.77
CA GLU A 14 1.96 -2.88 -31.53
C GLU A 14 0.66 -3.39 -30.89
N LEU A 15 0.56 -3.31 -29.56
CA LEU A 15 -0.60 -3.76 -28.81
C LEU A 15 -1.73 -2.73 -28.75
N PHE A 16 -1.49 -1.46 -29.08
CA PHE A 16 -2.49 -0.41 -29.00
C PHE A 16 -3.67 -0.67 -29.96
N GLY A 17 -3.41 -1.21 -31.15
CA GLY A 17 -4.47 -1.61 -32.09
C GLY A 17 -5.21 -2.89 -31.70
N LYS A 18 -4.63 -3.73 -30.84
CA LYS A 18 -5.23 -5.01 -30.39
C LYS A 18 -6.07 -4.86 -29.12
N LEU A 19 -5.74 -3.87 -28.29
CA LEU A 19 -6.45 -3.56 -27.07
C LEU A 19 -7.46 -2.46 -27.39
N VAL A 20 -8.76 -2.76 -27.31
CA VAL A 20 -9.81 -1.73 -27.42
C VAL A 20 -9.83 -0.94 -26.12
N PRO A 21 -9.28 0.29 -26.06
CA PRO A 21 -9.35 1.08 -24.85
C PRO A 21 -10.81 1.46 -24.63
N LYS A 22 -11.27 1.51 -23.38
CA LYS A 22 -12.60 2.07 -23.11
C LYS A 22 -12.64 3.52 -23.61
N PRO A 23 -13.62 3.87 -24.46
CA PRO A 23 -13.72 5.23 -24.96
C PRO A 23 -14.04 6.20 -23.82
N ASP A 24 -13.52 7.42 -23.94
CA ASP A 24 -13.82 8.57 -23.08
C ASP A 24 -13.58 8.43 -21.56
N VAL A 25 -12.61 7.61 -21.15
CA VAL A 25 -12.15 7.57 -19.75
C VAL A 25 -11.35 8.84 -19.41
N LYS A 26 -11.99 9.84 -18.81
CA LYS A 26 -11.30 11.00 -18.22
C LYS A 26 -10.32 10.58 -17.12
N ARG A 27 -9.24 11.35 -16.92
CA ARG A 27 -8.27 11.12 -15.85
C ARG A 27 -8.95 11.41 -14.51
N ARG A 28 -9.00 10.42 -13.61
CA ARG A 28 -9.65 10.50 -12.29
C ARG A 28 -8.71 10.09 -11.14
N VAL A 29 -7.40 10.26 -11.32
CA VAL A 29 -6.39 9.83 -10.34
C VAL A 29 -6.59 10.57 -9.02
N LYS A 30 -6.61 11.91 -9.07
CA LYS A 30 -6.88 12.76 -7.89
C LYS A 30 -8.23 12.47 -7.21
N GLU A 31 -9.29 12.26 -8.01
CA GLU A 31 -10.64 11.93 -7.50
C GLU A 31 -10.67 10.58 -6.78
N ARG A 32 -10.04 9.54 -7.34
CA ARG A 32 -10.05 8.19 -6.74
C ARG A 32 -9.12 8.04 -5.56
N LEU A 33 -8.01 8.76 -5.55
CA LEU A 33 -6.97 8.63 -4.52
C LEU A 33 -7.12 9.65 -3.40
N GLY A 34 -7.87 10.75 -3.60
CA GLY A 34 -8.11 11.77 -2.58
C GLY A 34 -8.84 11.26 -1.33
N SER A 35 -9.58 10.15 -1.41
CA SER A 35 -10.17 9.51 -0.23
C SER A 35 -9.15 8.76 0.63
N TYR A 36 -8.03 8.33 0.05
CA TYR A 36 -6.98 7.58 0.72
C TYR A 36 -5.81 8.46 1.15
N ILE A 37 -5.45 9.43 0.31
CA ILE A 37 -4.33 10.35 0.52
C ILE A 37 -4.92 11.70 0.89
N LYS A 38 -4.80 12.04 2.18
CA LYS A 38 -5.29 13.33 2.71
C LYS A 38 -4.37 14.48 2.38
N ASP A 39 -3.10 14.19 2.11
CA ASP A 39 -2.09 15.20 1.82
C ASP A 39 -2.15 15.63 0.34
N PRO A 40 -2.37 16.93 0.04
CA PRO A 40 -2.44 17.43 -1.33
C PRO A 40 -1.12 17.26 -2.09
N SER A 41 0.03 17.42 -1.43
CA SER A 41 1.35 17.31 -2.06
C SER A 41 1.64 15.87 -2.49
N GLY A 42 1.31 14.89 -1.66
CA GLY A 42 1.43 13.47 -1.97
C GLY A 42 0.48 13.03 -3.08
N LEU A 43 -0.72 13.61 -3.14
CA LEU A 43 -1.65 13.38 -4.25
C LEU A 43 -1.10 13.92 -5.58
N ASP A 44 -0.42 15.08 -5.55
CA ASP A 44 0.18 15.67 -6.74
C ASP A 44 1.40 14.88 -7.24
N LEU A 45 2.29 14.45 -6.32
CA LEU A 45 3.40 13.57 -6.65
C LEU A 45 2.91 12.27 -7.30
N LEU A 46 1.88 11.65 -6.73
CA LEU A 46 1.30 10.43 -7.26
C LEU A 46 0.62 10.64 -8.62
N ASP A 47 0.01 11.81 -8.85
CA ASP A 47 -0.53 12.17 -10.15
C ASP A 47 0.59 12.25 -11.20
N LYS A 48 1.71 12.89 -10.87
CA LYS A 48 2.89 12.97 -11.76
C LYS A 48 3.52 11.61 -12.05
N LEU A 49 3.62 10.73 -11.04
CA LEU A 49 4.11 9.35 -11.18
C LEU A 49 3.20 8.50 -12.07
N LEU A 50 1.89 8.69 -12.00
CA LEU A 50 0.89 7.96 -12.79
C LEU A 50 0.57 8.63 -14.14
N THR A 51 1.53 9.35 -14.71
CA THR A 51 1.42 9.92 -16.06
C THR A 51 1.54 8.81 -17.13
N LEU A 52 0.62 8.82 -18.10
CA LEU A 52 0.54 7.79 -19.14
C LEU A 52 1.76 7.81 -20.06
N ASP A 53 2.11 8.99 -20.57
CA ASP A 53 3.28 9.20 -21.41
C ASP A 53 4.56 9.11 -20.56
N PRO A 54 5.44 8.12 -20.80
CA PRO A 54 6.66 7.98 -20.03
C PRO A 54 7.62 9.16 -20.21
N LYS A 55 7.57 9.90 -21.33
CA LYS A 55 8.41 11.08 -21.55
C LYS A 55 8.00 12.29 -20.72
N LYS A 56 6.73 12.33 -20.29
CA LYS A 56 6.17 13.37 -19.42
C LYS A 56 6.06 12.92 -17.97
N ARG A 57 6.35 11.65 -17.69
CA ARG A 57 6.33 11.11 -16.34
C ARG A 57 7.54 11.64 -15.60
N ILE A 58 7.33 12.05 -14.35
CA ILE A 58 8.39 12.51 -13.47
C ILE A 58 9.47 11.42 -13.33
N ASP A 59 10.74 11.83 -13.36
CA ASP A 59 11.85 10.93 -13.09
C ASP A 59 12.07 10.78 -11.58
N SER A 60 13.08 9.99 -11.18
CA SER A 60 13.34 9.76 -9.76
C SER A 60 13.95 10.97 -9.06
N ASP A 61 14.75 11.77 -9.76
CA ASP A 61 15.44 12.92 -9.18
C ASP A 61 14.43 14.05 -8.93
N ASP A 62 13.62 14.39 -9.93
CA ASP A 62 12.51 15.35 -9.82
C ASP A 62 11.47 14.89 -8.79
N ALA A 63 11.25 13.58 -8.65
CA ALA A 63 10.32 13.05 -7.65
C ALA A 63 10.83 13.23 -6.23
N LEU A 64 12.14 13.09 -6.00
CA LEU A 64 12.76 13.32 -4.69
C LEU A 64 12.80 14.81 -4.33
N ASP A 65 12.93 15.69 -5.33
CA ASP A 65 12.86 17.14 -5.17
C ASP A 65 11.43 17.68 -5.04
N HIS A 66 10.41 16.82 -5.07
CA HIS A 66 9.02 17.23 -4.95
C HIS A 66 8.68 17.75 -3.54
N ASP A 67 7.86 18.80 -3.46
CA ASP A 67 7.39 19.44 -2.22
C ASP A 67 6.90 18.45 -1.16
N PHE A 68 6.36 17.30 -1.58
CA PHE A 68 5.91 16.24 -0.68
C PHE A 68 6.97 15.82 0.34
N PHE A 69 8.25 15.78 -0.04
CA PHE A 69 9.35 15.40 0.85
C PHE A 69 9.91 16.58 1.67
N TRP A 70 9.51 17.81 1.33
CA TRP A 70 10.03 19.06 1.89
C TRP A 70 8.97 19.90 2.60
N THR A 71 7.72 19.43 2.67
CA THR A 71 6.63 20.02 3.45
C THR A 71 6.42 19.29 4.76
N GLU A 72 6.08 20.03 5.81
CA GLU A 72 5.68 19.48 7.10
C GLU A 72 4.44 18.55 6.95
N PRO A 73 4.44 17.34 7.55
CA PRO A 73 5.49 16.76 8.38
C PRO A 73 6.66 16.21 7.57
N MET A 74 7.88 16.58 7.96
CA MET A 74 9.10 16.11 7.31
C MET A 74 9.25 14.58 7.41
N PRO A 75 9.93 13.94 6.44
CA PRO A 75 10.26 12.53 6.50
C PRO A 75 10.91 12.17 7.85
N CYS A 76 10.37 11.15 8.51
CA CYS A 76 10.85 10.65 9.80
C CYS A 76 11.16 9.17 9.69
N ASP A 77 12.07 8.69 10.54
CA ASP A 77 12.39 7.26 10.60
C ASP A 77 11.17 6.40 10.90
N LEU A 78 11.07 5.29 10.17
CA LEU A 78 10.04 4.29 10.39
C LEU A 78 10.30 3.61 11.73
N LYS A 79 9.40 3.82 12.70
CA LYS A 79 9.44 3.12 14.00
C LYS A 79 8.99 1.67 13.82
N LEU A 80 9.91 0.82 13.34
CA LEU A 80 9.69 -0.60 13.11
C LEU A 80 9.68 -1.41 14.41
N ASP A 81 9.98 -0.81 15.56
CA ASP A 81 10.05 -1.46 16.88
C ASP A 81 8.78 -2.21 17.29
N LYS A 82 7.64 -1.90 16.66
CA LYS A 82 6.35 -2.59 16.87
C LYS A 82 6.19 -3.88 16.06
N LEU A 83 7.10 -4.17 15.14
CA LEU A 83 7.04 -5.29 14.20
C LEU A 83 7.87 -6.50 14.65
N ASN A 84 8.08 -6.65 15.96
CA ASN A 84 8.78 -7.80 16.52
C ASN A 84 7.93 -9.07 16.54
N SER A 85 6.63 -8.94 16.29
CA SER A 85 5.69 -10.05 16.15
C SER A 85 5.72 -10.57 14.71
N SER A 86 6.08 -11.84 14.56
CA SER A 86 5.88 -12.57 13.31
C SER A 86 4.41 -12.46 12.89
N MET A 87 4.12 -12.40 11.59
CA MET A 87 2.75 -12.44 11.04
C MET A 87 1.93 -13.65 11.55
N PHE A 88 2.63 -14.68 12.06
CA PHE A 88 2.06 -15.78 12.82
C PHE A 88 1.27 -15.33 14.06
N GLU A 89 1.74 -14.38 14.86
CA GLU A 89 1.04 -13.94 16.09
C GLU A 89 -0.28 -13.21 15.78
N TYR A 90 -0.27 -12.41 14.70
CA TYR A 90 -1.44 -11.70 14.20
C TYR A 90 -2.54 -12.66 13.71
N THR A 91 -2.13 -13.79 13.11
CA THR A 91 -3.06 -14.79 12.55
C THR A 91 -3.46 -15.88 13.57
N ALA A 92 -2.59 -16.22 14.52
CA ALA A 92 -2.84 -17.24 15.54
C ALA A 92 -3.92 -16.79 16.55
N SER A 93 -3.95 -15.50 16.90
CA SER A 93 -4.93 -14.93 17.83
C SER A 93 -6.38 -15.08 17.35
N ARG A 94 -6.60 -15.08 16.02
CA ARG A 94 -7.93 -15.34 15.43
C ARG A 94 -8.34 -16.81 15.46
N ARG A 95 -7.38 -17.73 15.58
CA ARG A 95 -7.65 -19.18 15.62
C ARG A 95 -8.06 -19.65 17.03
N ASN A 96 -7.53 -19.01 18.07
CA ASN A 96 -7.88 -19.31 19.47
C ASN A 96 -9.23 -18.71 19.92
N GLN A 97 -9.71 -17.63 19.31
CA GLN A 97 -11.05 -17.09 19.64
C GLN A 97 -12.20 -18.05 19.29
N TYR A 98 -12.02 -18.95 18.33
CA TYR A 98 -12.98 -20.00 17.99
C TYR A 98 -12.75 -21.33 18.74
N ARG A 99 -11.72 -21.43 19.58
CA ARG A 99 -11.43 -22.59 20.43
C ARG A 99 -11.53 -22.20 21.91
N GLN A 100 -12.74 -21.88 22.37
CA GLN A 100 -13.08 -22.12 23.77
C GLN A 100 -13.79 -23.47 23.88
N PRO A 101 -13.11 -24.57 24.24
CA PRO A 101 -13.76 -25.65 24.95
C PRO A 101 -13.86 -25.24 26.43
N GLN A 102 -15.06 -25.41 26.98
CA GLN A 102 -15.36 -25.21 28.40
C GLN A 102 -14.27 -25.78 29.32
N ARG A 103 -13.79 -24.98 30.27
CA ARG A 103 -13.04 -25.46 31.43
C ARG A 103 -14.02 -25.92 32.50
N HIS A 104 -14.21 -27.23 32.66
CA HIS A 104 -14.69 -27.81 33.91
C HIS A 104 -13.57 -27.73 34.98
N PRO A 105 -13.86 -27.36 36.23
CA PRO A 105 -12.88 -27.44 37.31
C PRO A 105 -13.04 -28.78 38.04
N ASN A 106 -11.98 -29.59 38.10
CA ASN A 106 -11.84 -30.49 39.24
C ASN A 106 -10.39 -30.95 39.47
N GLN A 107 -9.94 -30.72 40.72
CA GLN A 107 -9.03 -31.49 41.58
C GLN A 107 -7.65 -31.95 41.06
N GLU A 108 -6.59 -32.12 41.83
CA GLU A 108 -6.07 -31.70 43.13
C GLU A 108 -4.77 -32.54 43.25
N GLN A 109 -3.64 -31.98 43.73
CA GLN A 109 -2.49 -32.73 44.29
C GLN A 109 -1.68 -33.63 43.32
N GLN A 110 -0.34 -33.74 43.35
CA GLN A 110 0.61 -33.63 44.44
C GLN A 110 2.01 -33.28 43.90
N HIS A 111 2.68 -32.43 44.67
CA HIS A 111 4.10 -32.12 44.63
C HIS A 111 4.94 -33.38 44.86
N PHE A 112 5.95 -33.64 44.02
CA PHE A 112 7.04 -34.54 44.39
C PHE A 112 8.38 -33.89 44.06
N ASP A 113 9.09 -33.57 45.15
CA ASP A 113 10.46 -33.08 45.15
C ASP A 113 11.44 -34.14 44.60
N ARG A 114 12.36 -33.62 43.81
CA ARG A 114 13.63 -34.15 43.32
C ARG A 114 14.41 -34.98 44.34
N VAL A 115 14.96 -36.16 43.96
CA VAL A 115 16.35 -36.61 44.26
C VAL A 115 16.80 -37.74 43.29
N TYR A 116 17.99 -37.55 42.70
CA TYR A 116 18.85 -38.38 41.81
C TYR A 116 18.27 -39.02 40.54
#